data_AF-A0AA97GNS3-F1
#
_entry.id   AF-A0AA97GNS3-F1
#
_cell.length_a   1.000
_cell.length_b   1.000
_cell.length_c   1.000
_cell.angle_alpha   90.00
_cell.angle_beta   90.00
_cell.angle_gamma   90.00
#
_symmetry.space_group_name_H-M   'P 1'
#
loop_
_entity.id
_entity.type
_entity.pdbx_description
1 polymer ?
#
loop_
_entity_poly.entity_id
_entity_poly.type
_entity_poly.pdbx_seq_one_letter_code
_entity_poly.pdbx_strand_id
1 'polypeptide(L)'
;MPSIPAFCDVCHSVFPSGVSCNDLARVAIYDCNAGNCPKCGGRLIIHDGVYQAFNEAIQIIDAPNKTYEQITKYFNLIKEAKDQGVSNQSITKKIEEEAPELFNLISLLPHNRSELYAFLALLLSFFTLFMDNKEQSTTNNITININHVASEVIKSGNSEKPKNNPQPNFSTPSRNEPCPCGSELKYKNCCGEII
;
A
#
# COMPACT_ATOMS: atom_id res chain seq x y z
N MET A 1 -0.97 -11.17 -9.45
CA MET A 1 -0.37 -10.16 -10.35
C MET A 1 -0.20 -8.87 -9.58
N PRO A 2 0.99 -8.26 -9.60
CA PRO A 2 1.21 -6.97 -8.95
C PRO A 2 0.26 -5.92 -9.52
N SER A 3 -0.36 -5.13 -8.64
CA SER A 3 -1.35 -4.10 -8.97
C SER A 3 -0.78 -2.71 -8.73
N ILE A 4 -0.85 -1.85 -9.74
CA ILE A 4 -0.36 -0.48 -9.65
C ILE A 4 -1.28 0.29 -8.70
N PRO A 5 -0.76 0.98 -7.68
CA PRO A 5 -1.59 1.76 -6.78
C PRO A 5 -2.11 3.04 -7.45
N ALA A 6 -3.28 3.49 -7.03
CA ALA A 6 -3.79 4.83 -7.29
C ALA A 6 -3.81 5.65 -6.00
N PHE A 7 -3.62 6.96 -6.15
CA PHE A 7 -3.53 7.92 -5.06
C PHE A 7 -4.66 8.93 -5.17
N CYS A 8 -5.31 9.27 -4.05
CA CYS A 8 -6.29 10.34 -4.05
C CYS A 8 -5.61 11.70 -4.13
N ASP A 9 -6.04 12.55 -5.06
CA ASP A 9 -5.56 13.93 -5.23
C ASP A 9 -5.91 14.87 -4.07
N VAL A 10 -6.96 14.57 -3.30
CA VAL A 10 -7.41 15.39 -2.16
C VAL A 10 -6.85 14.87 -0.85
N CYS A 11 -7.15 13.61 -0.49
CA CYS A 11 -6.82 13.06 0.82
C CYS A 11 -5.56 12.19 0.84
N HIS A 12 -4.89 12.01 -0.30
CA HIS A 12 -3.64 11.28 -0.46
C HIS A 12 -3.67 9.81 0.01
N SER A 13 -4.87 9.27 0.23
CA SER A 13 -5.05 7.87 0.60
C SER A 13 -4.82 6.96 -0.62
N VAL A 14 -4.22 5.79 -0.37
CA VAL A 14 -3.80 4.85 -1.41
C VAL A 14 -4.85 3.76 -1.59
N PHE A 15 -5.17 3.44 -2.84
CA PHE A 15 -6.15 2.44 -3.22
C PHE A 15 -5.65 1.58 -4.39
N PRO A 16 -6.16 0.36 -4.57
CA PRO A 16 -5.87 -0.41 -5.77
C PRO A 16 -6.44 0.31 -7.00
N SER A 17 -5.63 0.52 -8.04
CA SER A 17 -6.08 1.21 -9.26
C SER A 17 -6.95 0.33 -10.17
N GLY A 18 -6.93 -0.99 -9.96
CA GLY A 18 -7.50 -1.98 -10.89
C GLY A 18 -6.58 -2.32 -12.07
N VAL A 19 -5.47 -1.60 -12.25
CA VAL A 19 -4.44 -1.92 -13.24
C VAL A 19 -3.48 -2.94 -12.65
N SER A 20 -3.44 -4.13 -13.23
CA SER A 20 -2.44 -5.15 -12.89
C SER A 20 -1.54 -5.41 -14.09
N CYS A 21 -0.27 -5.68 -13.81
CA CYS A 21 0.72 -5.95 -14.85
C CYS A 21 1.16 -7.41 -14.75
N ASN A 22 1.29 -8.05 -15.92
CA ASN A 22 1.91 -9.36 -16.03
C ASN A 22 3.42 -9.24 -15.85
N ASP A 23 4.04 -10.34 -15.45
CA ASP A 23 5.49 -10.38 -15.23
C ASP A 23 6.25 -9.99 -16.51
N LEU A 24 7.31 -9.21 -16.35
CA LEU A 24 8.14 -8.61 -17.42
C LEU A 24 7.42 -7.61 -18.35
N ALA A 25 6.14 -7.30 -18.13
CA ALA A 25 5.45 -6.28 -18.92
C ALA A 25 5.92 -4.87 -18.51
N ARG A 26 6.27 -4.05 -19.51
CA ARG A 26 6.47 -2.60 -19.37
C ARG A 26 5.21 -1.89 -19.79
N VAL A 27 4.69 -1.03 -18.91
CA VAL A 27 3.46 -0.27 -19.15
C VAL A 27 3.75 1.20 -18.90
N ALA A 28 3.52 2.02 -19.91
CA ALA A 28 3.56 3.47 -19.78
C ALA A 28 2.16 3.96 -19.41
N ILE A 29 2.07 4.72 -18.33
CA ILE A 29 0.82 5.25 -17.79
C ILE A 29 0.97 6.77 -17.74
N TYR A 30 0.01 7.47 -18.33
CA TYR A 30 -0.07 8.92 -18.32
C TYR A 30 -1.52 9.35 -18.16
N ASP A 31 -1.77 10.38 -17.35
CA ASP A 31 -3.09 11.01 -17.12
C ASP A 31 -4.20 9.99 -16.83
N CYS A 32 -3.88 8.98 -16.01
CA CYS A 32 -4.79 7.87 -15.74
C CYS A 32 -5.62 8.12 -14.47
N ASN A 33 -6.94 8.07 -14.65
CA ASN A 33 -7.92 8.18 -13.57
C ASN A 33 -8.46 6.79 -13.20
N ALA A 34 -8.27 6.40 -11.95
CA ALA A 34 -8.72 5.12 -11.39
C ALA A 34 -10.07 5.23 -10.64
N GLY A 35 -10.84 6.29 -10.91
CA GLY A 35 -12.17 6.54 -10.35
C GLY A 35 -12.18 7.49 -9.17
N ASN A 36 -13.16 7.32 -8.28
CA ASN A 36 -13.35 8.21 -7.14
C ASN A 36 -12.87 7.55 -5.84
N CYS A 37 -12.31 8.35 -4.95
CA CYS A 37 -11.79 7.93 -3.66
C CYS A 37 -12.95 7.49 -2.75
N PRO A 38 -12.95 6.23 -2.26
CA PRO A 38 -13.97 5.74 -1.34
C PRO A 38 -14.04 6.51 -0.01
N LYS A 39 -12.95 7.18 0.36
CA LYS A 39 -12.82 7.89 1.65
C LYS A 39 -13.33 9.33 1.62
N CYS A 40 -13.07 10.08 0.54
CA CYS A 40 -13.40 11.51 0.47
C CYS A 40 -14.10 11.95 -0.83
N GLY A 41 -14.32 11.04 -1.79
CA GLY A 41 -14.91 11.36 -3.08
C GLY A 41 -14.00 12.08 -4.08
N GLY A 42 -12.75 12.39 -3.72
CA GLY A 42 -11.74 12.99 -4.61
C GLY A 42 -11.33 12.05 -5.75
N ARG A 43 -10.54 12.52 -6.71
CA ARG A 43 -10.11 11.71 -7.85
C ARG A 43 -8.99 10.77 -7.43
N LEU A 44 -9.06 9.51 -7.87
CA LEU A 44 -7.95 8.57 -7.79
C LEU A 44 -7.12 8.68 -9.07
N ILE A 45 -5.85 9.03 -8.92
CA ILE A 45 -4.91 9.17 -10.02
C ILE A 45 -3.83 8.09 -9.91
N ILE A 46 -3.42 7.54 -11.04
CA ILE A 46 -2.16 6.79 -11.14
C ILE A 46 -1.11 7.80 -11.59
N HIS A 47 0.03 7.84 -10.92
CA HIS A 47 1.10 8.75 -11.31
C HIS A 47 1.62 8.41 -12.71
N ASP A 48 2.02 9.45 -13.41
CA ASP A 48 2.63 9.30 -14.71
C ASP A 48 3.96 8.53 -14.57
N GLY A 49 4.24 7.65 -15.52
CA GLY A 49 5.49 6.90 -15.52
C GLY A 49 5.45 5.61 -16.32
N VAL A 50 6.62 5.02 -16.50
CA VAL A 50 6.84 3.69 -17.04
C VAL A 50 7.03 2.73 -15.88
N TYR A 51 6.12 1.78 -15.77
CA TYR A 51 6.10 0.74 -14.77
C TYR A 51 6.55 -0.59 -15.39
N GLN A 52 7.32 -1.37 -14.64
CA GLN A 52 7.66 -2.73 -15.00
C GLN A 52 7.31 -3.66 -13.84
N ALA A 53 6.50 -4.68 -14.10
CA ALA A 53 6.31 -5.76 -13.14
C ALA A 53 7.49 -6.74 -13.21
N PHE A 54 8.02 -7.10 -12.04
CA PHE A 54 9.04 -8.13 -11.90
C PHE A 54 8.67 -9.02 -10.71
N ASN A 55 8.35 -10.28 -11.00
CA ASN A 55 7.77 -11.23 -10.05
C ASN A 55 6.49 -10.68 -9.39
N GLU A 56 6.55 -10.38 -8.09
CA GLU A 56 5.45 -9.86 -7.26
C GLU A 56 5.58 -8.36 -6.97
N ALA A 57 6.57 -7.68 -7.55
CA ALA A 57 6.85 -6.27 -7.32
C ALA A 57 6.61 -5.41 -8.56
N ILE A 58 6.38 -4.12 -8.32
CA ILE A 58 6.30 -3.09 -9.36
C ILE A 58 7.54 -2.22 -9.23
N GLN A 59 8.30 -2.16 -10.31
CA GLN A 59 9.42 -1.25 -10.47
C GLN A 59 8.97 -0.05 -11.29
N ILE A 60 9.27 1.15 -10.80
CA ILE A 60 9.15 2.38 -11.58
C ILE A 60 10.45 2.53 -12.37
N ILE A 61 10.37 2.42 -13.68
CA ILE A 61 11.51 2.53 -14.60
C ILE A 61 11.78 3.99 -14.93
N ASP A 62 10.71 4.75 -15.14
CA ASP A 62 10.75 6.16 -15.45
C ASP A 62 9.49 6.81 -14.86
N ALA A 63 9.61 8.00 -14.29
CA ALA A 63 8.50 8.79 -13.81
C ALA A 63 8.87 10.25 -14.04
N PRO A 64 7.91 11.14 -14.31
CA PRO A 64 8.22 12.55 -14.35
C PRO A 64 8.79 12.93 -13.00
N ASN A 65 10.10 13.17 -12.99
CA ASN A 65 10.77 13.79 -11.88
C ASN A 65 10.10 15.16 -11.73
N LYS A 66 9.15 15.33 -10.81
CA LYS A 66 9.02 16.65 -10.19
C LYS A 66 10.36 16.89 -9.51
N THR A 67 11.11 17.80 -10.11
CA THR A 67 12.38 17.43 -10.74
C THR A 67 13.47 17.39 -9.70
N TYR A 68 14.33 16.37 -9.70
CA TYR A 68 15.60 16.45 -8.97
C TYR A 68 16.29 17.80 -9.25
N GLU A 69 16.18 18.31 -10.48
CA GLU A 69 16.61 19.67 -10.86
C GLU A 69 15.84 20.78 -10.12
N GLN A 70 14.52 20.68 -9.99
CA GLN A 70 13.71 21.62 -9.21
C GLN A 70 14.15 21.61 -7.74
N ILE A 71 14.21 20.42 -7.11
CA ILE A 71 14.66 20.25 -5.72
C ILE A 71 16.09 20.76 -5.52
N THR A 72 16.99 20.47 -6.46
CA THR A 72 18.39 20.92 -6.42
C THR A 72 18.50 22.43 -6.60
N LYS A 73 17.70 23.01 -7.51
CA LYS A 73 17.59 24.46 -7.69
C LYS A 73 17.12 25.13 -6.39
N TYR A 74 16.14 24.54 -5.70
CA TYR A 74 15.65 25.04 -4.41
C TYR A 74 16.68 24.92 -3.29
N PHE A 75 17.36 23.77 -3.19
CA PHE A 75 18.40 23.57 -2.20
C PHE A 75 19.52 24.61 -2.35
N ASN A 76 19.92 24.90 -3.58
CA ASN A 76 20.95 25.91 -3.86
C ASN A 76 20.47 27.32 -3.48
N LEU A 77 19.23 27.70 -3.80
CA LEU A 77 18.64 28.99 -3.39
C LEU A 77 18.63 29.17 -1.86
N ILE A 78 18.22 28.14 -1.11
CA ILE A 78 18.19 28.18 0.37
C ILE A 78 19.61 28.21 0.94
N LYS A 79 20.54 27.46 0.34
CA LYS A 79 21.94 27.44 0.76
C LYS A 79 22.62 28.79 0.57
N GLU A 80 22.42 29.42 -0.59
CA GLU A 80 22.94 30.77 -0.88
C GLU A 80 22.37 31.81 0.10
N ALA A 81 21.07 31.73 0.37
CA ALA A 81 20.40 32.58 1.36
C ALA A 81 20.99 32.43 2.77
N LYS A 82 21.27 31.18 3.19
CA LYS A 82 21.90 30.87 4.48
C LYS A 82 23.33 31.42 4.55
N ASP A 83 24.12 31.22 3.50
CA ASP A 83 25.54 31.56 3.46
C ASP A 83 25.77 33.08 3.35
N GLN A 84 24.82 33.83 2.77
CA GLN A 84 24.89 35.29 2.62
C GLN A 84 24.24 36.07 3.79
N GLY A 85 23.64 35.39 4.77
CA GLY A 85 23.01 36.04 5.93
C GLY A 85 21.88 37.01 5.56
N VAL A 86 21.24 36.82 4.41
CA VAL A 86 20.25 37.75 3.88
C VAL A 86 18.95 37.68 4.68
N SER A 87 18.31 38.82 4.92
CA SER A 87 17.05 38.86 5.66
C SER A 87 15.93 38.12 4.91
N ASN A 88 15.07 37.42 5.68
CA ASN A 88 13.95 36.60 5.18
C ASN A 88 13.10 37.29 4.11
N GLN A 89 12.97 38.63 4.16
CA GLN A 89 12.13 39.42 3.26
C GLN A 89 12.62 39.42 1.79
N SER A 90 13.91 39.29 1.53
CA SER A 90 14.42 39.25 0.14
C SER A 90 14.26 37.87 -0.50
N ILE A 91 14.25 36.82 0.34
CA ILE A 91 14.16 35.42 -0.09
C ILE A 91 12.71 35.10 -0.47
N THR A 92 11.73 35.61 0.28
CA THR A 92 10.30 35.46 -0.05
C THR A 92 10.00 35.97 -1.46
N LYS A 93 10.53 37.14 -1.83
CA LYS A 93 10.35 37.70 -3.20
C LYS A 93 10.97 36.83 -4.29
N LYS A 94 12.20 36.34 -4.09
CA LYS A 94 12.85 35.45 -5.06
C LYS A 94 12.11 34.12 -5.22
N ILE A 95 11.52 33.59 -4.15
CA ILE A 95 10.76 32.35 -4.22
C ILE A 95 9.36 32.59 -4.83
N GLU A 96 8.73 33.73 -4.60
CA GLU A 96 7.49 34.12 -5.28
C GLU A 96 7.67 34.20 -6.81
N GLU A 97 8.80 34.73 -7.27
CA GLU A 97 9.10 34.88 -8.70
C GLU A 97 9.56 33.57 -9.36
N GLU A 98 10.38 32.77 -8.68
CA GLU A 98 11.00 31.59 -9.28
C GLU A 98 10.31 30.25 -8.96
N ALA A 99 9.48 30.20 -7.92
CA ALA A 99 8.90 28.95 -7.43
C ALA A 99 7.62 29.14 -6.59
N PRO A 100 6.51 29.59 -7.21
CA PRO A 100 5.26 29.88 -6.49
C PRO A 100 4.67 28.65 -5.78
N GLU A 101 4.97 27.43 -6.24
CA GLU A 101 4.50 26.18 -5.60
C GLU A 101 5.02 26.00 -4.16
N LEU A 102 6.16 26.63 -3.81
CA LEU A 102 6.78 26.51 -2.49
C LEU A 102 6.37 27.61 -1.51
N PHE A 103 5.59 28.60 -1.95
CA PHE A 103 5.15 29.70 -1.10
C PHE A 103 4.43 29.19 0.16
N ASN A 104 3.60 28.15 0.00
CA ASN A 104 2.90 27.49 1.10
C ASN A 104 3.83 26.78 2.11
N LEU A 105 5.07 26.47 1.73
CA LEU A 105 6.06 25.89 2.63
C LEU A 105 6.89 26.96 3.34
N ILE A 106 7.10 28.13 2.71
CA ILE A 106 7.79 29.26 3.36
C ILE A 106 6.98 29.74 4.58
N SER A 107 5.65 29.79 4.47
CA SER A 107 4.78 30.19 5.57
C SER A 107 4.84 29.22 6.77
N LEU A 108 5.27 27.97 6.56
CA LEU A 108 5.48 26.98 7.61
C LEU A 108 6.88 27.07 8.24
N LEU A 109 7.82 27.79 7.63
CA LEU A 109 9.15 27.98 8.19
C LEU A 109 9.08 28.97 9.37
N PRO A 110 9.80 28.71 10.47
CA PRO A 110 9.82 29.61 11.61
C PRO A 110 10.58 30.90 11.28
N HIS A 111 9.94 32.04 11.55
CA HIS A 111 10.50 33.36 11.24
C HIS A 111 11.22 34.00 12.44
N ASN A 112 10.93 33.51 13.65
CA ASN A 112 11.55 33.98 14.89
C ASN A 112 11.99 32.81 15.79
N ARG A 113 12.79 33.13 16.82
CA ARG A 113 13.37 32.11 17.72
C ARG A 113 12.29 31.31 18.46
N SER A 114 11.19 31.95 18.85
CA SER A 114 10.10 31.30 19.57
C SER A 114 9.34 30.31 18.68
N GLU A 115 9.06 30.70 17.43
CA GLU A 115 8.47 29.83 16.41
C GLU A 115 9.40 28.67 16.06
N LEU A 116 10.72 28.91 16.03
CA LEU A 116 11.69 27.85 15.79
C LEU A 116 11.60 26.77 16.89
N TYR A 117 11.56 27.17 18.16
CA TYR A 117 11.41 26.23 19.26
C TYR A 117 10.06 25.51 19.23
N ALA A 118 8.98 26.21 18.90
CA ALA A 118 7.65 25.60 18.74
C ALA A 118 7.63 24.57 17.59
N PHE A 119 8.25 24.91 16.46
CA PHE A 119 8.37 24.04 15.30
C PHE A 119 9.23 22.81 15.59
N LEU A 120 10.37 22.98 16.25
CA LEU A 120 11.23 21.88 16.70
C LEU A 120 10.50 20.97 17.69
N ALA A 121 9.75 21.54 18.64
CA ALA A 121 8.95 20.78 19.59
C ALA A 121 7.84 19.97 18.90
N LEU A 122 7.20 20.53 17.86
CA LEU A 122 6.22 19.83 17.03
C LEU A 122 6.84 18.70 16.22
N LEU A 123 8.01 18.91 15.60
CA LEU A 123 8.72 17.84 14.91
C LEU A 123 9.09 16.72 15.88
N LEU A 124 9.61 17.06 17.06
CA LEU A 124 9.93 16.11 18.13
C LEU A 124 8.71 15.30 18.57
N SER A 125 7.54 15.94 18.75
CA SER A 125 6.32 15.22 19.15
C SER A 125 5.86 14.23 18.07
N PHE A 126 5.94 14.61 16.79
CA PHE A 126 5.71 13.67 15.69
C PHE A 126 6.70 12.50 15.72
N PHE A 127 8.00 12.76 15.85
CA PHE A 127 9.01 11.70 15.95
C PHE A 127 8.74 10.76 17.14
N THR A 128 8.29 11.27 18.29
CA THR A 128 7.93 10.41 19.43
C THR A 128 6.74 9.50 19.13
N LEU A 129 5.71 9.98 18.41
CA LEU A 129 4.58 9.16 17.99
C LEU A 129 4.97 8.04 17.01
N PHE A 130 5.99 8.27 16.18
CA PHE A 130 6.49 7.24 15.25
C PHE A 130 7.49 6.28 15.90
N MET A 131 8.26 6.73 16.90
CA MET A 131 9.21 5.88 17.66
C MET A 131 8.50 4.92 18.61
N ASP A 132 7.31 5.26 19.12
CA ASP A 132 6.51 4.40 20.00
C ASP A 132 5.91 3.16 19.29
N ASN A 133 6.20 2.97 17.99
CA ASN A 133 5.88 1.76 17.24
C ASN A 133 7.05 0.76 17.15
N LYS A 134 8.15 0.97 17.87
CA LYS A 134 9.19 -0.05 18.08
C LYS A 134 9.19 -0.51 19.55
N GLU A 135 8.88 -1.79 19.74
CA GLU A 135 8.88 -2.58 20.98
C GLU A 135 7.61 -2.61 21.84
N GLN A 136 6.67 -3.44 21.39
CA GLN A 136 6.05 -4.42 22.28
C GLN A 136 6.29 -5.85 21.75
N SER A 137 7.57 -6.19 21.54
CA SER A 137 7.98 -7.59 21.61
C SER A 137 8.34 -7.87 23.06
N THR A 138 7.33 -7.93 23.94
CA THR A 138 7.51 -8.72 25.15
C THR A 138 7.81 -10.14 24.68
N THR A 139 9.02 -10.62 24.94
CA THR A 139 9.28 -12.05 25.01
C THR A 139 8.41 -12.59 26.13
N ASN A 140 7.14 -12.85 25.83
CA ASN A 140 6.31 -13.72 26.61
C ASN A 140 6.97 -15.08 26.46
N ASN A 141 7.83 -15.42 27.42
CA ASN A 141 8.12 -16.81 27.72
C ASN A 141 6.77 -17.41 28.09
N ILE A 142 6.04 -17.90 27.09
CA ILE A 142 4.84 -18.70 27.29
C ILE A 142 5.37 -20.01 27.89
N THR A 143 5.57 -20.00 29.21
CA THR A 143 5.64 -21.22 29.98
C THR A 143 4.23 -21.79 29.92
N ILE A 144 3.94 -22.57 28.88
CA ILE A 144 2.72 -23.35 28.78
C ILE A 144 2.75 -24.28 29.98
N ASN A 145 2.01 -23.92 31.03
CA ASN A 145 1.74 -24.82 32.13
C ASN A 145 0.78 -25.89 31.59
N ILE A 146 1.37 -26.98 31.11
CA ILE A 146 0.73 -28.12 30.42
C ILE A 146 -0.42 -28.72 31.25
N ASN A 147 -0.45 -28.44 32.57
CA ASN A 147 -1.47 -28.97 33.46
C ASN A 147 -2.83 -28.27 33.33
N HIS A 148 -2.93 -27.09 32.70
CA HIS A 148 -4.23 -26.40 32.54
C HIS A 148 -4.91 -26.66 31.19
N VAL A 149 -4.22 -27.30 30.22
CA VAL A 149 -4.81 -27.73 28.93
C VAL A 149 -5.39 -29.15 29.04
N ALA A 150 -4.90 -29.97 29.98
CA ALA A 150 -5.36 -31.34 30.15
C ALA A 150 -6.76 -31.46 30.77
N SER A 151 -7.23 -30.49 31.56
CA SER A 151 -8.54 -30.57 32.23
C SER A 151 -9.69 -30.03 31.39
N GLU A 152 -9.42 -29.25 30.34
CA GLU A 152 -10.44 -28.69 29.46
C GLU A 152 -10.76 -29.65 28.29
N VAL A 153 -9.77 -30.45 27.86
CA VAL A 153 -9.98 -31.51 26.85
C VAL A 153 -10.78 -32.70 27.41
N ILE A 154 -10.74 -32.96 28.72
CA ILE A 154 -11.44 -34.09 29.34
C ILE A 154 -12.93 -33.77 29.64
N LYS A 155 -13.34 -32.50 29.70
CA LYS A 155 -14.76 -32.13 29.92
C LYS A 155 -15.61 -32.07 28.65
N SER A 156 -15.01 -32.12 27.46
CA SER A 156 -15.76 -32.22 26.19
C SER A 156 -15.98 -33.66 25.72
N GLY A 157 -15.50 -34.64 26.48
CA GLY A 157 -15.72 -36.07 26.22
C GLY A 157 -16.92 -36.62 26.98
N ASN A 158 -18.15 -36.12 26.72
CA ASN A 158 -19.36 -36.94 26.82
C ASN A 158 -20.64 -36.24 26.32
N SER A 159 -21.23 -36.85 25.27
CA SER A 159 -22.61 -36.75 24.75
C SER A 159 -22.98 -35.42 24.05
N GLU A 160 -23.44 -35.38 22.80
CA GLU A 160 -24.55 -36.14 22.21
C GLU A 160 -24.30 -36.54 20.74
N LYS A 161 -24.89 -37.66 20.28
CA LYS A 161 -24.91 -38.09 18.88
C LYS A 161 -25.68 -37.09 17.99
N PRO A 162 -25.08 -36.51 16.93
CA PRO A 162 -25.85 -35.85 15.89
C PRO A 162 -26.42 -36.88 14.91
N LYS A 163 -27.71 -36.72 14.60
CA LYS A 163 -28.48 -37.49 13.62
C LYS A 163 -27.88 -37.34 12.21
N ASN A 164 -27.93 -38.44 11.45
CA ASN A 164 -27.54 -38.56 10.04
C ASN A 164 -27.90 -37.34 9.19
N ASN A 165 -26.87 -36.63 8.72
CA ASN A 165 -26.93 -35.92 7.44
C ASN A 165 -26.01 -36.68 6.48
N PRO A 166 -26.50 -37.13 5.30
CA PRO A 166 -25.69 -37.90 4.38
C PRO A 166 -24.56 -37.03 3.83
N GLN A 167 -23.32 -37.48 4.00
CA GLN A 167 -22.19 -36.97 3.22
C GLN A 167 -22.53 -37.12 1.73
N PRO A 168 -22.32 -36.11 0.88
CA PRO A 168 -22.36 -36.32 -0.55
C PRO A 168 -21.21 -37.27 -0.92
N ASN A 169 -21.55 -38.53 -1.15
CA ASN A 169 -20.69 -39.48 -1.84
C ASN A 169 -20.52 -38.94 -3.26
N PHE A 170 -19.41 -38.25 -3.52
CA PHE A 170 -18.97 -38.01 -4.89
C PHE A 170 -18.49 -39.35 -5.45
N SER A 171 -19.43 -40.13 -5.98
CA SER A 171 -19.10 -41.26 -6.84
C SER A 171 -18.30 -40.72 -8.02
N THR A 172 -17.07 -41.21 -8.20
CA THR A 172 -16.32 -40.96 -9.43
C THR A 172 -17.17 -41.47 -10.61
N PRO A 173 -17.43 -40.63 -11.63
CA PRO A 173 -18.30 -41.01 -12.74
C PRO A 173 -17.73 -42.24 -13.44
N SER A 174 -18.61 -43.19 -13.74
CA SER A 174 -18.21 -44.39 -14.47
C SER A 174 -17.72 -44.02 -15.87
N ARG A 175 -16.77 -44.79 -16.41
CA ARG A 175 -16.10 -44.52 -17.69
C ARG A 175 -17.08 -44.27 -18.86
N ASN A 176 -18.28 -44.85 -18.83
CA ASN A 176 -19.30 -44.70 -19.88
C ASN A 176 -20.47 -43.77 -19.52
N GLU A 177 -20.50 -43.17 -18.33
CA GLU A 177 -21.54 -42.21 -17.92
C GLU A 177 -21.35 -40.84 -18.60
N PRO A 178 -22.42 -40.04 -18.77
CA PRO A 178 -22.31 -38.68 -19.28
C PRO A 178 -21.39 -37.83 -18.39
N CYS A 179 -20.57 -37.01 -19.02
CA CYS A 179 -19.53 -36.25 -18.33
C CYS A 179 -20.14 -35.15 -17.44
N PRO A 180 -19.73 -35.02 -16.17
CA PRO A 180 -20.28 -34.01 -15.26
C PRO A 180 -19.89 -32.57 -15.61
N CYS A 181 -19.04 -32.34 -16.62
CA CYS A 181 -18.72 -31.00 -17.12
C CYS A 181 -19.79 -30.41 -18.06
N GLY A 182 -20.85 -31.17 -18.39
CA GLY A 182 -21.96 -30.70 -19.22
C GLY A 182 -21.75 -30.84 -20.73
N SER A 183 -20.79 -31.65 -21.17
CA SER A 183 -20.48 -31.84 -22.60
C SER A 183 -21.38 -32.85 -23.32
N GLU A 184 -22.30 -33.51 -22.61
CA GLU A 184 -23.16 -34.63 -23.09
C GLU A 184 -22.41 -35.87 -23.61
N LEU A 185 -21.08 -35.83 -23.68
CA LEU A 185 -20.21 -36.93 -24.07
C LEU A 185 -19.99 -37.91 -22.89
N LYS A 186 -19.66 -39.16 -23.22
CA LYS A 186 -19.25 -40.15 -22.20
C LYS A 186 -17.95 -39.70 -21.51
N TYR A 187 -17.83 -39.92 -20.20
CA TYR A 187 -16.71 -39.46 -19.37
C TYR A 187 -15.34 -39.81 -19.96
N LYS A 188 -15.16 -41.02 -20.51
CA LYS A 188 -13.92 -41.46 -21.17
C LYS A 188 -13.51 -40.73 -22.45
N ASN A 189 -14.45 -40.07 -23.11
CA ASN A 189 -14.23 -39.32 -24.36
C ASN A 189 -14.31 -37.80 -24.08
N CYS A 190 -14.10 -37.39 -22.83
CA CYS A 190 -14.19 -36.00 -22.41
C CYS A 190 -13.17 -35.73 -21.28
N CYS A 191 -13.60 -35.56 -20.03
CA CYS A 191 -12.69 -35.27 -18.92
C CYS A 191 -11.83 -36.47 -18.50
N GLY A 192 -12.17 -37.69 -18.92
CA GLY A 192 -11.41 -38.91 -18.66
C GLY A 192 -10.42 -39.30 -19.76
N GLU A 193 -10.20 -38.45 -20.77
CA GLU A 193 -9.30 -38.73 -21.91
C GLU A 193 -7.83 -38.36 -21.63
N ILE A 194 -7.51 -37.92 -20.41
CA ILE A 194 -6.15 -37.56 -19.97
C ILE A 194 -5.68 -38.50 -18.86
N ILE A 195 -5.63 -39.81 -19.12
CA ILE A 195 -4.77 -40.80 -18.44
C ILE A 195 -4.40 -41.89 -19.44
#